data_AF-A0A246A8Y3-F1
#
_entry.id   AF-A0A246A8Y3-F1
#
_cell.length_a   1.000
_cell.length_b   1.000
_cell.length_c   1.000
_cell.angle_alpha   90.00
_cell.angle_beta   90.00
_cell.angle_gamma   90.00
#
_symmetry.space_group_name_H-M   'P 1'
#
loop_
_entity.id
_entity.type
_entity.pdbx_description
1 polymer ?
#
loop_
_entity_poly.entity_id
_entity_poly.type
_entity_poly.pdbx_seq_one_letter_code
_entity_poly.pdbx_strand_id
1 'polypeptide(L)'
;MKTFFTFLIALGVGISVQAQTYKAVTSKNKTYLATVKGLTYTYKNGVVTLKNNGQYDLGTVSITATSKTDPNLFGIALFEDGLDKGSEVKSEVYFTTVKGVKTIEIPLNKIDQKNLVFTFDKATRAQR
;
A
#
# COMPACT_ATOMS: atom_id res chain seq x y z
N MET A 1 40.54 -12.89 -42.73
CA MET A 1 39.33 -12.29 -42.11
C MET A 1 38.70 -13.33 -41.18
N LYS A 2 38.73 -13.12 -39.87
CA LYS A 2 37.65 -13.50 -38.96
C LYS A 2 37.93 -12.90 -37.58
N THR A 3 36.96 -12.12 -37.17
CA THR A 3 36.98 -11.04 -36.20
C THR A 3 36.91 -11.60 -34.78
N PHE A 4 37.72 -11.04 -33.88
CA PHE A 4 37.53 -11.13 -32.43
C PHE A 4 36.16 -10.54 -32.04
N PHE A 5 35.40 -11.22 -31.21
CA PHE A 5 34.27 -10.62 -30.48
C PHE A 5 34.40 -10.94 -29.00
N THR A 6 34.98 -10.00 -28.27
CA THR A 6 34.97 -9.93 -26.81
C THR A 6 33.62 -9.34 -26.39
N PHE A 7 32.78 -10.10 -25.68
CA PHE A 7 31.54 -9.59 -25.10
C PHE A 7 31.80 -9.15 -23.66
N LEU A 8 31.97 -7.83 -23.46
CA LEU A 8 31.94 -7.19 -22.16
C LEU A 8 30.52 -7.32 -21.58
N ILE A 9 30.35 -8.08 -20.50
CA ILE A 9 29.13 -8.00 -19.69
C ILE A 9 29.30 -6.80 -18.76
N ALA A 10 28.66 -5.70 -19.14
CA ALA A 10 28.58 -4.49 -18.33
C ALA A 10 27.90 -4.81 -16.99
N LEU A 11 28.56 -4.43 -15.89
CA LEU A 11 28.01 -4.35 -14.56
C LEU A 11 26.79 -3.41 -14.58
N GLY A 12 25.60 -3.99 -14.59
CA GLY A 12 24.36 -3.26 -14.40
C GLY A 12 24.38 -2.59 -13.02
N VAL A 13 24.42 -1.26 -13.03
CA VAL A 13 24.26 -0.40 -11.86
C VAL A 13 22.94 -0.78 -11.18
N GLY A 14 23.05 -1.38 -10.00
CA GLY A 14 21.90 -1.74 -9.19
C GLY A 14 21.17 -0.48 -8.75
N ILE A 15 20.16 -0.07 -9.52
CA ILE A 15 19.11 0.82 -9.04
C ILE A 15 18.37 0.06 -7.94
N SER A 16 18.78 0.26 -6.71
CA SER A 16 18.05 -0.15 -5.51
C SER A 16 16.77 0.67 -5.46
N VAL A 17 15.76 0.21 -6.20
CA VAL A 17 14.37 0.63 -6.01
C VAL A 17 14.02 0.27 -4.57
N GLN A 18 13.99 1.29 -3.70
CA GLN A 18 13.61 1.07 -2.32
C GLN A 18 12.16 0.60 -2.29
N ALA A 19 11.96 -0.64 -1.85
CA ALA A 19 10.64 -1.22 -1.70
C ALA A 19 9.91 -0.57 -0.53
N GLN A 20 8.65 -0.19 -0.76
CA GLN A 20 7.77 0.29 0.31
C GLN A 20 7.67 -0.76 1.41
N THR A 21 7.61 -0.33 2.68
CA THR A 21 7.43 -1.25 3.79
C THR A 21 5.94 -1.56 4.02
N TYR A 22 5.62 -2.85 4.05
CA TYR A 22 4.27 -3.37 4.32
C TYR A 22 4.28 -4.22 5.60
N LYS A 23 3.33 -3.96 6.50
CA LYS A 23 3.10 -4.81 7.67
C LYS A 23 2.18 -5.96 7.31
N ALA A 24 2.56 -7.15 7.81
CA ALA A 24 1.70 -8.32 7.74
C ALA A 24 0.46 -8.12 8.62
N VAL A 25 -0.64 -8.75 8.21
CA VAL A 25 -1.87 -8.79 8.99
C VAL A 25 -1.65 -9.63 10.25
N THR A 26 -1.92 -9.06 11.42
CA THR A 26 -1.71 -9.74 12.73
C THR A 26 -3.02 -10.15 13.41
N SER A 27 -4.17 -9.89 12.79
CA SER A 27 -5.49 -10.22 13.33
C SER A 27 -5.66 -11.73 13.55
N LYS A 28 -6.34 -12.12 14.64
CA LYS A 28 -6.72 -13.51 14.93
C LYS A 28 -8.13 -13.86 14.43
N ASN A 29 -8.87 -12.89 13.89
CA ASN A 29 -10.25 -13.11 13.44
C ASN A 29 -10.25 -13.92 12.14
N LYS A 30 -10.77 -15.15 12.18
CA LYS A 30 -10.78 -16.09 11.04
C LYS A 30 -11.54 -15.53 9.82
N THR A 31 -12.67 -14.88 10.04
CA THR A 31 -13.47 -14.29 8.96
C THR A 31 -12.70 -13.19 8.26
N TYR A 32 -12.08 -12.30 9.03
CA TYR A 32 -11.26 -11.21 8.49
C TYR A 32 -10.03 -11.76 7.74
N LEU A 33 -9.31 -12.72 8.31
CA LEU A 33 -8.18 -13.38 7.65
C LEU A 33 -8.59 -14.02 6.32
N ALA A 34 -9.75 -14.67 6.26
CA ALA A 34 -10.28 -15.22 5.03
C ALA A 34 -10.68 -14.13 4.01
N THR A 35 -11.18 -12.99 4.48
CA THR A 35 -11.53 -11.84 3.61
C THR A 35 -10.30 -11.18 3.00
N VAL A 36 -9.23 -10.98 3.77
CA VAL A 36 -8.00 -10.34 3.26
C VAL A 36 -7.08 -11.29 2.50
N LYS A 37 -7.35 -12.60 2.57
CA LYS A 37 -6.57 -13.60 1.84
C LYS A 37 -6.72 -13.39 0.32
N GLY A 38 -5.60 -13.19 -0.36
CA GLY A 38 -5.56 -12.92 -1.80
C GLY A 38 -5.68 -11.44 -2.15
N LEU A 39 -5.83 -10.56 -1.16
CA LEU A 39 -5.71 -9.12 -1.37
C LEU A 39 -4.24 -8.73 -1.40
N THR A 40 -3.90 -7.87 -2.35
CA THR A 40 -2.58 -7.27 -2.47
C THR A 40 -2.72 -5.80 -2.73
N TYR A 41 -1.81 -4.98 -2.22
CA TYR A 41 -1.81 -3.57 -2.55
C TYR A 41 -0.39 -3.05 -2.72
N THR A 42 -0.27 -2.01 -3.52
CA THR A 42 0.98 -1.26 -3.74
C THR A 42 0.74 0.21 -3.45
N TYR A 43 1.82 0.94 -3.19
CA TYR A 43 1.77 2.38 -3.00
C TYR A 43 2.77 3.05 -3.92
N LYS A 44 2.35 4.13 -4.57
CA LYS A 44 3.23 4.99 -5.37
C LYS A 44 2.71 6.41 -5.37
N ASN A 45 3.55 7.35 -4.93
CA ASN A 45 3.30 8.80 -5.02
C ASN A 45 1.91 9.21 -4.54
N GLY A 46 1.58 8.87 -3.29
CA GLY A 46 0.29 9.24 -2.70
C GLY A 46 -0.89 8.34 -3.08
N VAL A 47 -0.71 7.36 -3.97
CA VAL A 47 -1.81 6.50 -4.43
C VAL A 47 -1.59 5.05 -4.00
N VAL A 48 -2.62 4.44 -3.40
CA VAL A 48 -2.68 2.99 -3.17
C VAL A 48 -3.44 2.34 -4.30
N THR A 49 -2.84 1.32 -4.92
CA THR A 49 -3.54 0.41 -5.84
C THR A 49 -3.84 -0.88 -5.10
N LEU A 50 -5.12 -1.18 -4.90
CA LEU A 50 -5.61 -2.39 -4.24
C LEU A 50 -6.11 -3.36 -5.31
N LYS A 51 -5.68 -4.62 -5.23
CA LYS A 51 -6.10 -5.71 -6.10
C LYS A 51 -6.73 -6.84 -5.30
N ASN A 52 -7.89 -7.30 -5.76
CA ASN A 52 -8.62 -8.40 -5.14
C ASN A 52 -8.42 -9.70 -5.93
N ASN A 53 -7.42 -10.50 -5.56
CA ASN A 53 -7.30 -11.90 -6.03
C ASN A 53 -7.89 -12.89 -5.00
N GLY A 54 -8.74 -12.41 -4.10
CA GLY A 54 -9.39 -13.20 -3.07
C GLY A 54 -10.56 -14.03 -3.60
N GLN A 55 -11.32 -14.61 -2.68
CA GLN A 55 -12.50 -15.42 -3.02
C GLN A 55 -13.82 -14.64 -2.92
N TYR A 56 -13.78 -13.41 -2.42
CA TYR A 56 -14.96 -12.62 -2.08
C TYR A 56 -14.91 -11.27 -2.77
N ASP A 57 -16.08 -10.79 -3.18
CA ASP A 57 -16.29 -9.37 -3.46
C ASP A 57 -16.19 -8.59 -2.15
N LEU A 58 -15.57 -7.42 -2.18
CA LEU A 58 -15.34 -6.60 -0.98
C LEU A 58 -16.34 -5.46 -0.91
N GLY A 59 -16.69 -5.06 0.31
CA GLY A 59 -17.49 -3.86 0.58
C GLY A 59 -16.56 -2.69 0.86
N THR A 60 -16.08 -2.58 2.10
CA THR A 60 -15.18 -1.52 2.52
C THR A 60 -13.79 -2.07 2.79
N VAL A 61 -12.76 -1.43 2.26
CA VAL A 61 -11.36 -1.68 2.61
C VAL A 61 -10.70 -0.37 3.02
N SER A 62 -9.96 -0.38 4.11
CA SER A 62 -9.08 0.71 4.50
C SER A 62 -7.65 0.19 4.65
N ILE A 63 -6.72 0.96 4.11
CA ILE A 63 -5.28 0.74 4.27
C ILE A 63 -4.72 1.98 4.91
N THR A 64 -4.06 1.82 6.06
CA THR A 64 -3.45 2.92 6.78
C THR A 64 -1.95 2.96 6.55
N ALA A 65 -1.38 4.16 6.70
CA ALA A 65 0.03 4.43 6.63
C ALA A 65 0.48 5.10 7.94
N THR A 66 1.57 4.64 8.52
CA THR A 66 2.27 5.35 9.61
C THR A 66 3.72 5.61 9.20
N SER A 67 4.42 6.52 9.87
CA SER A 67 5.84 6.77 9.59
C SER A 67 6.75 6.08 10.61
N LYS A 68 7.92 5.61 10.14
CA LYS A 68 9.02 5.15 11.00
C LYS A 68 9.71 6.29 11.74
N THR A 69 9.63 7.51 11.20
CA THR A 69 10.37 8.69 11.67
C THR A 69 9.48 9.78 12.27
N ASP A 70 8.17 9.74 12.01
CA ASP A 70 7.19 10.67 12.57
C ASP A 70 6.03 9.89 13.22
N PRO A 71 6.00 9.79 14.56
CA PRO A 71 4.96 9.04 15.27
C PRO A 71 3.58 9.70 15.19
N ASN A 72 3.50 10.99 14.82
CA ASN A 72 2.23 11.71 14.72
C ASN A 72 1.62 11.62 13.32
N LEU A 73 2.38 11.15 12.32
CA LEU A 73 1.88 11.01 10.96
C LEU A 73 0.94 9.80 10.84
N PHE A 74 -0.25 10.07 10.32
CA PHE A 74 -1.23 9.07 9.94
C PHE A 74 -1.64 9.28 8.48
N GLY A 75 -1.82 8.20 7.74
CA GLY A 75 -2.37 8.21 6.39
C GLY A 75 -3.45 7.16 6.25
N ILE A 76 -4.45 7.41 5.40
CA ILE A 76 -5.49 6.44 5.11
C ILE A 76 -5.90 6.50 3.63
N ALA A 77 -5.95 5.34 2.99
CA ALA A 77 -6.62 5.13 1.71
C ALA A 77 -7.92 4.37 1.96
N LEU A 78 -9.03 4.91 1.48
CA LEU A 78 -10.38 4.36 1.63
C LEU A 78 -10.89 3.84 0.29
N PHE A 79 -11.47 2.64 0.32
CA PHE A 79 -12.13 2.00 -0.81
C PHE A 79 -13.55 1.62 -0.36
N GLU A 80 -14.52 2.48 -0.65
CA GLU A 80 -15.91 2.35 -0.14
C GLU A 80 -16.91 1.86 -1.18
N ASP A 81 -16.61 2.02 -2.47
CA ASP A 81 -17.50 1.66 -3.58
C ASP A 81 -17.62 0.14 -3.82
N GLY A 82 -16.97 -0.67 -3.00
CA GLY A 82 -16.83 -2.10 -3.24
C GLY A 82 -15.67 -2.44 -4.18
N LEU A 83 -15.27 -3.71 -4.16
CA LEU A 83 -14.25 -4.23 -5.06
C LEU A 83 -14.54 -5.67 -5.45
N ASP A 84 -14.91 -5.86 -6.72
CA ASP A 84 -15.22 -7.17 -7.28
C ASP A 84 -13.99 -8.09 -7.25
N LYS A 85 -14.24 -9.39 -7.11
CA LYS A 85 -13.18 -10.39 -7.26
C LYS A 85 -12.54 -10.32 -8.65
N GLY A 86 -11.20 -10.33 -8.67
CA GLY A 86 -10.38 -10.30 -9.88
C GLY A 86 -10.07 -8.89 -10.39
N SER A 87 -10.60 -7.85 -9.73
CA SER A 87 -10.42 -6.45 -10.15
C SER A 87 -9.36 -5.71 -9.33
N GLU A 88 -9.03 -4.51 -9.78
CA GLU A 88 -8.17 -3.57 -9.07
C GLU A 88 -8.80 -2.17 -9.06
N VAL A 89 -8.49 -1.42 -8.00
CA VAL A 89 -8.97 -0.05 -7.80
C VAL A 89 -7.85 0.79 -7.17
N LYS A 90 -7.94 2.11 -7.35
CA LYS A 90 -6.97 3.07 -6.83
C LYS A 90 -7.67 4.06 -5.91
N SER A 91 -6.97 4.47 -4.86
CA SER A 91 -7.42 5.52 -3.96
C SER A 91 -6.23 6.35 -3.49
N GLU A 92 -6.43 7.65 -3.36
CA GLU A 92 -5.42 8.55 -2.81
C GLU A 92 -5.32 8.35 -1.29
N VAL A 93 -4.11 8.51 -0.78
CA VAL A 93 -3.86 8.47 0.66
C VAL A 93 -4.03 9.88 1.21
N TYR A 94 -5.02 10.03 2.09
CA TYR A 94 -5.20 11.25 2.86
C TYR A 94 -4.28 11.23 4.08
N PHE A 95 -3.38 12.21 4.20
CA PHE A 95 -2.39 12.29 5.28
C PHE A 95 -2.76 13.36 6.30
N THR A 96 -2.59 13.02 7.57
CA THR A 96 -2.81 13.91 8.70
C THR A 96 -1.70 13.79 9.74
N THR A 97 -1.59 14.81 10.60
CA THR A 97 -0.79 14.76 11.81
C THR A 97 -1.58 15.28 13.00
N VAL A 98 -1.23 14.80 14.18
CA VAL A 98 -1.80 15.26 15.45
C VAL A 98 -0.90 16.37 16.02
N LYS A 99 -1.50 17.54 16.29
CA LYS A 99 -0.85 18.65 16.99
C LYS A 99 -1.70 19.07 18.18
N GLY A 100 -1.35 18.56 19.37
CA GLY A 100 -2.17 18.70 20.56
C GLY A 100 -3.47 17.88 20.43
N VAL A 101 -4.62 18.54 20.46
CA VAL A 101 -5.95 17.91 20.25
C VAL A 101 -6.48 18.05 18.83
N LYS A 102 -5.73 18.70 17.92
CA LYS A 102 -6.15 18.94 16.55
C LYS A 102 -5.50 17.97 15.57
N THR A 103 -6.29 17.49 14.63
CA THR A 103 -5.83 16.75 13.45
C THR A 103 -5.71 17.73 12.29
N ILE A 104 -4.55 17.75 11.64
CA ILE A 104 -4.24 18.68 10.54
C ILE A 104 -3.87 17.87 9.31
N GLU A 105 -4.45 18.20 8.16
CA GLU A 105 -4.06 17.63 6.87
C GLU A 105 -2.63 18.02 6.50
N ILE A 106 -1.87 17.07 5.95
CA ILE A 106 -0.53 17.31 5.44
C ILE A 106 -0.50 17.06 3.92
N PRO A 107 -0.05 18.02 3.11
CA PRO A 107 0.11 17.79 1.68
C PRO A 107 1.19 16.76 1.39
N LEU A 108 0.99 15.95 0.34
CA LEU A 108 1.88 14.84 -0.05
C LEU A 108 3.36 15.24 -0.18
N ASN A 109 3.65 16.46 -0.63
CA ASN A 109 5.01 16.96 -0.82
C ASN A 109 5.77 17.24 0.50
N LYS A 110 5.09 17.18 1.65
CA LYS A 110 5.69 17.28 2.99
C LYS A 110 5.86 15.89 3.64
N ILE A 111 5.40 14.83 2.98
CA ILE A 111 5.48 13.47 3.50
C ILE A 111 6.80 12.81 3.11
N ASP A 112 7.49 12.26 4.10
CA ASP A 112 8.64 11.40 3.88
C ASP A 112 8.19 10.00 3.42
N GLN A 113 7.79 9.88 2.15
CA GLN A 113 7.12 8.70 1.60
C GLN A 113 7.94 7.40 1.78
N LYS A 114 9.27 7.47 1.75
CA LYS A 114 10.17 6.30 1.93
C LYS A 114 10.06 5.67 3.32
N ASN A 115 9.64 6.44 4.33
CA ASN A 115 9.54 5.98 5.70
C ASN A 115 8.12 5.55 6.09
N LEU A 116 7.19 5.54 5.14
CA LEU A 116 5.85 5.04 5.36
C LEU A 116 5.83 3.53 5.56
N VAL A 117 4.91 3.08 6.40
CA VAL A 117 4.62 1.68 6.66
C VAL A 117 3.14 1.47 6.51
N PHE A 118 2.74 0.64 5.56
CA PHE A 118 1.34 0.41 5.26
C PHE A 118 0.82 -0.86 5.92
N THR A 119 -0.45 -0.86 6.31
CA THR A 119 -1.16 -2.03 6.83
C THR A 119 -2.61 -2.01 6.40
N PHE A 120 -3.22 -3.19 6.24
CA PHE A 120 -4.67 -3.27 6.26
C PHE A 120 -5.17 -2.86 7.64
N ASP A 121 -6.20 -2.02 7.66
CA ASP A 121 -6.89 -1.59 8.87
C ASP A 121 -8.29 -2.23 8.92
N LYS A 122 -9.05 -2.14 7.83
CA LYS A 122 -10.36 -2.78 7.68
C LYS A 122 -10.49 -3.47 6.33
N ALA A 123 -11.24 -4.56 6.32
CA ALA A 123 -11.70 -5.23 5.09
C ALA A 123 -13.00 -5.97 5.40
N THR A 124 -14.06 -5.65 4.66
CA THR A 124 -15.36 -6.33 4.75
C THR A 124 -15.72 -6.97 3.42
N ARG A 125 -16.56 -8.00 3.48
CA ARG A 125 -17.17 -8.58 2.28
C ARG A 125 -18.33 -7.71 1.84
N ALA A 126 -18.61 -7.67 0.55
CA ALA A 126 -19.82 -7.03 0.05
C ALA A 126 -21.06 -7.71 0.66
N GLN A 127 -22.02 -6.92 1.12
CA GLN A 127 -23.33 -7.42 1.51
C GLN A 127 -24.19 -7.41 0.24
N ARG A 128 -24.65 -8.58 -0.18
CA ARG A 128 -25.62 -8.72 -1.28
C ARG A 128 -27.03 -8.52 -0.76
#